data_AF-A0A9E5U7C6-F1
#
_entry.id   AF-A0A9E5U7C6-F1
#
_cell.length_a   1.000
_cell.length_b   1.000
_cell.length_c   1.000
_cell.angle_alpha   90.00
_cell.angle_beta   90.00
_cell.angle_gamma   90.00
#
_symmetry.space_group_name_H-M   'P 1'
#
loop_
_entity.id
_entity.type
_entity.pdbx_description
1 polymer ?
#
loop_
_entity_poly.entity_id
_entity_poly.type
_entity_poly.pdbx_seq_one_letter_code
_entity_poly.pdbx_strand_id
1 'polypeptide(L)' 'MDDKALEESIEEIADLIVGSKRIVVFTGAGISTESGIPDFRGPDGLWTKVDPN' A
#
# COMPACT_ATOMS: atom_id res chain seq x y z
N MET A 1 11.39 3.59 9.78
CA MET A 1 11.63 4.76 8.91
C MET A 1 11.45 5.97 9.79
N ASP A 2 12.39 6.91 9.77
CA ASP A 2 12.17 8.18 10.45
C ASP A 2 11.23 9.08 9.62
N ASP A 3 10.63 10.06 10.28
CA ASP A 3 9.63 10.94 9.66
C ASP A 3 10.20 11.70 8.45
N LYS A 4 11.50 12.04 8.50
CA LYS A 4 12.20 12.74 7.43
C LYS A 4 12.28 11.88 6.16
N ALA A 5 12.68 10.62 6.27
CA ALA A 5 12.77 9.71 5.13
C ALA A 5 11.40 9.43 4.48
N LEU A 6 10.31 9.47 5.28
CA LEU A 6 8.95 9.38 4.76
C LEU A 6 8.57 10.60 3.95
N GLU A 7 8.83 11.80 4.48
CA GLU A 7 8.55 13.07 3.79
C GLU A 7 9.29 13.15 2.45
N GLU A 8 10.58 12.79 2.43
CA GLU A 8 11.39 12.75 1.20
C GLU A 8 10.80 11.80 0.14
N SER A 9 10.34 10.62 0.55
CA SER A 9 9.73 9.63 -0.36
C SER A 9 8.38 10.12 -0.92
N ILE A 10 7.59 10.83 -0.11
CA ILE A 10 6.31 11.40 -0.54
C ILE A 10 6.54 12.50 -1.57
N GLU A 11 7.52 13.38 -1.34
CA GLU A 11 7.88 14.45 -2.28
C GLU A 11 8.36 13.88 -3.62
N GLU A 12 9.23 12.87 -3.59
CA GLU A 12 9.71 12.19 -4.79
C GLU A 12 8.56 11.58 -5.62
N ILE A 13 7.63 10.87 -4.96
CA ILE A 13 6.47 10.28 -5.65
C ILE A 13 5.53 11.36 -6.20
N ALA A 14 5.34 12.47 -5.48
CA ALA A 14 4.52 13.58 -5.95
C ALA A 14 5.07 14.19 -7.25
N ASP A 15 6.39 14.41 -7.31
CA ASP A 15 7.07 14.92 -8.51
C ASP A 15 6.92 13.96 -9.69
N LEU A 16 7.10 12.65 -9.45
CA LEU A 16 6.90 11.62 -10.47
C LEU A 16 5.46 11.60 -11.00
N ILE A 17 4.47 11.80 -10.13
CA ILE A 17 3.05 11.88 -10.52
C ILE A 17 2.82 13.12 -11.39
N VAL A 18 3.26 14.30 -10.95
CA VAL A 18 3.07 15.57 -11.67
C VAL A 18 3.76 15.54 -13.04
N GLY A 19 4.94 14.94 -13.13
CA GLY A 19 5.70 14.82 -14.38
C GLY A 19 5.18 13.76 -15.36
N SER A 20 4.28 12.87 -14.93
CA SER A 20 3.84 11.74 -15.74
C SER A 20 2.71 12.10 -16.71
N LYS A 21 2.87 11.74 -17.98
CA LYS A 21 1.79 11.89 -18.99
C LYS A 21 0.66 10.88 -18.82
N ARG A 22 0.97 9.70 -18.27
CA ARG A 22 0.04 8.59 -18.03
C ARG A 22 0.51 7.83 -16.80
N ILE A 23 -0.41 7.54 -15.88
CA ILE A 23 -0.13 6.85 -14.63
C ILE A 23 -1.02 5.62 -14.54
N VAL A 24 -0.44 4.52 -14.07
CA VAL A 24 -1.17 3.29 -13.73
C VAL A 24 -0.77 2.89 -12.33
N VAL A 25 -1.76 2.62 -11.48
CA VAL A 25 -1.55 2.22 -10.08
C VAL A 25 -1.98 0.77 -9.93
N PHE A 26 -1.12 -0.04 -9.32
CA PHE A 26 -1.42 -1.41 -8.94
C PHE A 26 -1.70 -1.45 -7.45
N THR A 27 -2.92 -1.86 -7.07
CA THR A 27 -3.32 -1.99 -5.68
C THR A 27 -3.59 -3.44 -5.32
N GLY A 28 -3.41 -3.77 -4.04
CA GLY A 28 -3.78 -5.05 -3.45
C GLY A 28 -4.78 -4.85 -2.31
N ALA A 29 -5.19 -5.95 -1.66
CA ALA A 29 -6.17 -5.93 -0.56
C ALA A 29 -5.77 -5.01 0.61
N GLY A 30 -4.47 -4.78 0.81
CA GLY A 30 -3.95 -3.91 1.89
C GLY A 30 -4.50 -2.49 1.88
N ILE A 31 -4.90 -1.94 0.72
CA ILE A 31 -5.49 -0.57 0.68
C ILE A 31 -6.88 -0.50 1.32
N SER A 32 -7.52 -1.64 1.59
CA SER A 32 -8.88 -1.72 2.14
C SER A 32 -8.91 -2.14 3.62
N THR A 33 -7.76 -2.36 4.27
CA THR A 33 -7.74 -2.77 5.68
C THR A 33 -8.31 -1.69 6.60
N GLU A 34 -8.02 -0.42 6.32
CA GLU A 34 -8.53 0.72 7.09
C GLU A 34 -10.05 0.94 6.92
N SER A 35 -10.68 0.33 5.91
CA SER A 35 -12.14 0.33 5.77
C SER A 35 -12.81 -0.89 6.42
N GLY A 36 -12.03 -1.73 7.12
CA GLY A 36 -12.51 -2.93 7.82
C GLY A 36 -12.56 -4.19 6.94
N ILE A 37 -12.07 -4.13 5.69
CA ILE A 37 -11.95 -5.31 4.83
C ILE A 37 -10.58 -5.95 5.08
N PRO A 38 -10.51 -7.17 5.64
CA PRO A 38 -9.23 -7.80 5.94
C PRO A 38 -8.45 -8.08 4.65
N ASP A 39 -7.13 -7.97 4.73
CA ASP A 39 -6.26 -8.46 3.67
C ASP A 39 -6.11 -9.99 3.73
N PHE A 40 -5.29 -10.52 2.83
CA PHE A 40 -5.06 -11.96 2.77
C PHE A 40 -3.84 -12.43 3.58
N ARG A 41 -2.78 -11.62 3.66
CA ARG A 41 -1.44 -12.10 4.07
C ARG A 41 -0.72 -11.18 5.07
N GLY A 42 -1.37 -10.11 5.51
CA GLY A 42 -0.86 -9.26 6.58
C GLY A 42 -0.89 -9.98 7.92
N PRO A 43 -0.43 -9.32 9.00
CA PRO A 43 -0.41 -9.90 10.34
C PRO A 43 -1.77 -10.46 10.78
N ASP A 44 -2.85 -9.79 10.36
CA ASP A 44 -4.23 -10.18 10.65
C ASP A 44 -4.97 -10.78 9.44
N GLY A 45 -4.25 -11.06 8.36
CA GLY A 45 -4.79 -11.51 7.09
C GLY A 45 -5.46 -12.88 7.15
N LEU A 46 -6.39 -13.10 6.23
CA LEU A 46 -7.21 -14.32 6.21
C LEU A 46 -6.37 -15.60 6.13
N TRP A 47 -5.36 -15.63 5.25
CA TRP A 47 -4.49 -16.79 5.03
C TRP A 47 -3.34 -16.91 6.02
N THR A 48 -3.10 -15.87 6.82
CA THR A 48 -2.24 -15.95 8.00
C THR A 48 -2.93 -16.72 9.11
N LYS A 49 -4.28 -16.63 9.19
CA LYS A 49 -5.11 -17.26 10.23
C LYS A 49 -5.65 -18.63 9.84
N VAL A 50 -5.87 -18.88 8.54
CA VAL A 50 -6.49 -20.10 8.02
C VAL A 50 -5.70 -20.60 6.82
N ASP A 51 -5.31 -21.88 6.81
CA ASP A 51 -4.70 -22.49 5.63
C ASP A 51 -5.74 -22.56 4.50
N PRO A 52 -5.47 -21.99 3.31
CA PRO A 52 -6.41 -22.04 2.19
C PRO A 52 -6.49 -23.40 1.47
N ASN A 53 -5.74 -24.43 1.91
CA ASN A 53 -5.73 -25.77 1.30
C ASN A 53 -6.64 -26.80 2.00
#